data_AF-A0A099KQR6-F1
#
_entry.id   AF-A0A099KQR6-F1
#
_cell.length_a   1.000
_cell.length_b   1.000
_cell.length_c   1.000
_cell.angle_alpha   90.00
_cell.angle_beta   90.00
_cell.angle_gamma   90.00
#
_symmetry.space_group_name_H-M   'P 1'
#
loop_
_entity.id
_entity.type
_entity.pdbx_description
1 polymer ?
#
loop_
_entity_poly.entity_id
_entity_poly.type
_entity_poly.pdbx_seq_one_letter_code
_entity_poly.pdbx_strand_id
1 'polypeptide(L)'
;MKTYAKYPIILSSILLASCVNQNTKIATNIMPTTNPCTKLDLLKSAYYDDFTSLKEIKVAGRITNIWKAKYQLFGENCQVFSWGGKQHTYSCNLVAPNEETAKNYYQSAKRITQECLGEQWQLEESERNHDDGMKAVFTNHEAKPNEKVTFSTHLVPTSGLFSTTWTIFYYVGNSSKPSQKN
;
A
#
# COMPACT_ATOMS: atom_id res chain seq x y z
N MET A 1 -82.66 -9.82 8.09
CA MET A 1 -81.81 -8.64 7.80
C MET A 1 -80.59 -8.67 8.71
N LYS A 2 -79.40 -8.82 8.13
CA LYS A 2 -78.08 -8.44 8.69
C LYS A 2 -77.03 -8.74 7.62
N THR A 3 -76.73 -7.72 6.82
CA THR A 3 -75.72 -7.75 5.76
C THR A 3 -74.37 -7.42 6.41
N TYR A 4 -73.47 -8.41 6.48
CA TYR A 4 -72.09 -8.18 6.92
C TYR A 4 -71.25 -7.88 5.69
N ALA A 5 -70.89 -6.60 5.52
CA ALA A 5 -69.97 -6.15 4.49
C ALA A 5 -68.59 -6.78 4.75
N LYS A 6 -68.19 -7.73 3.89
CA LYS A 6 -66.85 -8.32 3.91
C LYS A 6 -65.91 -7.39 3.13
N TYR A 7 -65.13 -6.57 3.84
CA TYR A 7 -63.98 -5.87 3.28
C TYR A 7 -62.82 -6.87 3.10
N PRO A 8 -62.31 -7.12 1.88
CA PRO A 8 -61.04 -7.80 1.74
C PRO A 8 -59.90 -6.83 2.09
N ILE A 9 -59.11 -7.24 3.07
CA ILE A 9 -57.86 -6.62 3.50
C ILE A 9 -56.89 -6.67 2.31
N ILE A 10 -56.52 -5.51 1.79
CA ILE A 10 -55.45 -5.38 0.79
C ILE A 10 -54.13 -5.61 1.53
N LEU A 11 -53.61 -6.83 1.43
CA LEU A 11 -52.30 -7.19 1.93
C LEU A 11 -51.26 -6.67 0.92
N SER A 12 -50.86 -5.39 1.05
CA SER A 12 -49.72 -4.85 0.33
C SER A 12 -48.45 -5.55 0.80
N SER A 13 -48.00 -6.54 0.03
CA SER A 13 -46.68 -7.14 0.17
C SER A 13 -45.64 -6.07 -0.15
N ILE A 14 -45.09 -5.45 0.89
CA ILE A 14 -43.91 -4.61 0.77
C ILE A 14 -42.78 -5.56 0.34
N LEU A 15 -42.44 -5.51 -0.94
CA LEU A 15 -41.21 -6.09 -1.45
C LEU A 15 -40.07 -5.34 -0.77
N LEU A 16 -39.50 -5.95 0.27
CA LEU A 16 -38.17 -5.62 0.74
C LEU A 16 -37.21 -6.02 -0.39
N ALA A 17 -37.06 -5.13 -1.37
CA ALA A 17 -35.89 -5.12 -2.23
C ALA A 17 -34.72 -4.81 -1.29
N SER A 18 -34.15 -5.86 -0.69
CA SER A 18 -32.85 -5.80 -0.05
C SER A 18 -31.91 -5.25 -1.11
N CYS A 19 -31.54 -3.98 -0.98
CA CYS A 19 -30.30 -3.50 -1.55
C CYS A 19 -29.23 -4.37 -0.90
N VAL A 20 -28.90 -5.51 -1.54
CA VAL A 20 -27.54 -6.03 -1.48
C VAL A 20 -26.72 -4.86 -1.98
N ASN A 21 -26.24 -4.10 -1.01
CA ASN A 21 -25.20 -3.12 -1.21
C ASN A 21 -24.10 -3.95 -1.87
N GLN A 22 -23.98 -3.77 -3.18
CA GLN A 22 -22.84 -4.21 -3.93
C GLN A 22 -21.69 -3.39 -3.36
N ASN A 23 -21.17 -3.83 -2.21
CA ASN A 23 -19.76 -3.81 -1.94
C ASN A 23 -19.16 -4.66 -3.06
N THR A 24 -19.13 -4.08 -4.26
CA THR A 24 -18.13 -4.37 -5.27
C THR A 24 -16.85 -4.29 -4.48
N LYS A 25 -16.37 -5.48 -4.07
CA LYS A 25 -14.99 -5.71 -3.70
C LYS A 25 -14.24 -4.92 -4.74
N ILE A 26 -13.64 -3.79 -4.33
CA ILE A 26 -12.73 -3.02 -5.17
C ILE A 26 -11.88 -4.11 -5.79
N ALA A 27 -12.03 -4.26 -7.10
CA ALA A 27 -11.53 -5.40 -7.82
C ALA A 27 -10.12 -5.61 -7.29
N THR A 28 -9.88 -6.81 -6.78
CA THR A 28 -8.55 -7.39 -6.69
C THR A 28 -8.02 -7.35 -8.12
N ASN A 29 -7.59 -6.18 -8.58
CA ASN A 29 -6.77 -6.01 -9.75
C ASN A 29 -5.47 -6.64 -9.31
N ILE A 30 -5.42 -7.96 -9.46
CA ILE A 30 -4.21 -8.74 -9.33
C ILE A 30 -3.43 -8.37 -10.58
N MET A 31 -2.19 -7.91 -10.40
CA MET A 31 -1.34 -7.65 -11.55
C MET A 31 -1.31 -8.90 -12.44
N PRO A 32 -1.30 -8.75 -13.77
CA PRO A 32 -1.22 -9.89 -14.70
C PRO A 32 0.01 -10.79 -14.49
N THR A 33 0.99 -10.31 -13.73
CA THR A 33 2.24 -11.02 -13.43
C THR A 33 2.40 -11.24 -11.92
N THR A 34 2.87 -12.44 -11.58
CA THR A 34 3.33 -12.79 -10.23
C THR A 34 4.83 -12.61 -10.07
N ASN A 35 5.58 -12.33 -11.15
CA ASN A 35 7.03 -12.16 -11.11
C ASN A 35 7.40 -10.89 -10.31
N PRO A 36 8.19 -11.02 -9.23
CA PRO A 36 8.52 -9.89 -8.37
C PRO A 36 9.41 -8.84 -9.05
N CYS A 37 10.33 -9.24 -9.93
CA CYS A 37 11.20 -8.31 -10.64
C CYS A 37 10.42 -7.47 -11.65
N THR A 38 9.46 -8.08 -12.36
CA THR A 38 8.56 -7.31 -13.25
C THR A 38 7.75 -6.26 -12.47
N LYS A 39 7.28 -6.60 -11.27
CA LYS A 39 6.58 -5.63 -10.41
C LYS A 39 7.51 -4.52 -9.93
N LEU A 40 8.76 -4.86 -9.61
CA LEU A 40 9.76 -3.89 -9.19
C LEU A 40 10.15 -2.94 -10.32
N ASP A 41 10.35 -3.45 -11.54
CA ASP A 41 10.61 -2.65 -12.74
C ASP A 41 9.44 -1.72 -13.07
N LEU A 42 8.21 -2.19 -12.89
CA LEU A 42 7.02 -1.34 -13.00
C LEU A 42 7.05 -0.21 -11.97
N LEU A 43 7.38 -0.50 -10.71
CA LEU A 43 7.50 0.54 -9.67
C LEU A 43 8.60 1.54 -10.00
N LYS A 44 9.76 1.06 -10.44
CA LYS A 44 10.91 1.88 -10.82
C LYS A 44 10.56 2.83 -11.96
N SER A 45 9.92 2.33 -13.01
CA SER A 45 9.54 3.13 -14.17
C SER A 45 8.39 4.09 -13.85
N ALA A 46 7.38 3.63 -13.11
CA ALA A 46 6.22 4.43 -12.72
C ALA A 46 6.60 5.61 -11.82
N TYR A 47 7.68 5.51 -11.04
CA TYR A 47 8.18 6.62 -10.22
C TYR A 47 8.45 7.88 -11.05
N TYR A 48 8.95 7.74 -12.29
CA TYR A 48 9.30 8.89 -13.15
C TYR A 48 8.09 9.60 -13.77
N ASP A 49 6.90 9.03 -13.65
CA ASP A 49 5.63 9.62 -14.08
C ASP A 49 4.65 9.71 -12.89
N ASP A 50 5.18 10.02 -11.70
CA ASP A 50 4.43 10.23 -10.45
C ASP A 50 3.48 9.07 -10.10
N PHE A 51 3.81 7.86 -10.54
CA PHE A 51 2.98 6.66 -10.44
C PHE A 51 1.59 6.78 -11.09
N THR A 52 1.43 7.59 -12.13
CA THR A 52 0.14 7.88 -12.77
C THR A 52 -0.62 6.61 -13.18
N SER A 53 0.08 5.64 -13.78
CA SER A 53 -0.51 4.34 -14.18
C SER A 53 -0.92 3.44 -13.01
N LEU A 54 -0.43 3.72 -11.79
CA LEU A 54 -0.69 2.95 -10.58
C LEU A 54 -1.68 3.64 -9.63
N LYS A 55 -2.08 4.89 -9.87
CA LYS A 55 -3.12 5.57 -9.09
C LYS A 55 -4.50 5.07 -9.51
N GLU A 56 -5.34 4.73 -8.54
CA GLU A 56 -6.73 4.34 -8.79
C GLU A 56 -7.70 5.38 -8.20
N ILE A 57 -8.01 5.28 -6.90
CA ILE A 57 -9.00 6.14 -6.25
C ILE A 57 -8.27 7.15 -5.36
N LYS A 58 -8.52 8.44 -5.59
CA LYS A 58 -8.04 9.49 -4.69
C LYS A 58 -8.76 9.38 -3.34
N VAL A 59 -8.01 9.32 -2.25
CA VAL A 59 -8.54 9.28 -0.89
C VAL A 59 -9.04 10.67 -0.50
N ALA A 60 -10.34 10.81 -0.29
CA ALA A 60 -10.97 12.06 0.12
C ALA A 60 -10.65 12.42 1.59
N GLY A 61 -10.74 13.72 1.92
CA GLY A 61 -10.63 14.20 3.31
C GLY A 61 -9.22 14.20 3.91
N ARG A 62 -8.18 14.04 3.08
CA ARG A 62 -6.77 14.12 3.50
C ARG A 62 -6.15 15.42 3.03
N ILE A 63 -5.29 16.01 3.86
CA ILE A 63 -4.54 17.23 3.55
C ILE A 63 -3.50 16.95 2.45
N THR A 64 -2.93 15.74 2.44
CA THR A 64 -2.01 15.27 1.40
C THR A 64 -2.75 14.56 0.29
N ASN A 65 -2.22 14.62 -0.93
CA ASN A 65 -2.78 13.88 -2.04
C ASN A 65 -2.38 12.40 -1.91
N ILE A 66 -3.35 11.56 -1.59
CA ILE A 66 -3.18 10.11 -1.44
C ILE A 66 -4.11 9.42 -2.42
N TRP A 67 -3.62 8.37 -3.07
CA TRP A 67 -4.42 7.49 -3.91
C TRP A 67 -4.26 6.06 -3.43
N LYS A 68 -5.35 5.28 -3.45
CA LYS A 68 -5.25 3.82 -3.41
C LYS A 68 -4.53 3.37 -4.68
N ALA A 69 -3.61 2.41 -4.54
CA ALA A 69 -2.92 1.84 -5.68
C ALA A 69 -3.85 0.89 -6.45
N LYS A 70 -3.76 0.94 -7.78
CA LYS A 70 -4.47 0.05 -8.70
C LYS A 70 -4.10 -1.42 -8.50
N TYR A 71 -2.85 -1.69 -8.09
CA TYR A 71 -2.33 -3.03 -7.86
C TYR A 71 -1.66 -3.14 -6.50
N GLN A 72 -1.75 -4.30 -5.86
CA GLN A 72 -1.02 -4.63 -4.63
C GLN A 72 0.31 -5.29 -5.00
N LEU A 73 1.33 -4.47 -5.32
CA LEU A 73 2.58 -4.98 -5.90
C LEU A 73 3.45 -5.74 -4.89
N PHE A 74 3.50 -5.26 -3.64
CA PHE A 74 4.23 -5.89 -2.55
C PHE A 74 3.40 -5.77 -1.26
N GLY A 75 3.08 -6.87 -0.59
CA GLY A 75 2.21 -6.84 0.59
C GLY A 75 0.78 -6.40 0.25
N GLU A 76 0.16 -5.64 1.16
CA GLU A 76 -1.23 -5.19 1.08
C GLU A 76 -1.35 -3.66 1.26
N ASN A 77 -2.57 -3.14 1.20
CA ASN A 77 -2.90 -1.74 1.51
C ASN A 77 -2.05 -0.69 0.77
N CYS A 78 -1.67 -0.99 -0.46
CA CYS A 78 -0.81 -0.17 -1.28
C CYS A 78 -1.44 1.17 -1.66
N GLN A 79 -0.65 2.23 -1.58
CA GLN A 79 -1.05 3.62 -1.78
C GLN A 79 0.07 4.40 -2.47
N VAL A 80 -0.32 5.46 -3.18
CA VAL A 80 0.58 6.48 -3.70
C VAL A 80 0.36 7.77 -2.91
N PHE A 81 1.43 8.32 -2.34
CA PHE A 81 1.46 9.59 -1.64
C PHE A 81 2.13 10.65 -2.52
N SER A 82 1.61 11.87 -2.50
CA SER A 82 2.28 13.05 -3.06
C SER A 82 2.33 14.17 -2.03
N TRP A 83 3.55 14.65 -1.77
CA TRP A 83 3.86 15.67 -0.75
C TRP A 83 4.03 17.09 -1.35
N GLY A 84 3.74 17.26 -2.65
CA GLY A 84 3.99 18.48 -3.40
C GLY A 84 5.35 18.48 -4.11
N GLY A 85 5.48 19.26 -5.18
CA GLY A 85 6.65 19.18 -6.08
C GLY A 85 6.78 17.78 -6.72
N LYS A 86 8.01 17.32 -6.95
CA LYS A 86 8.33 15.99 -7.50
C LYS A 86 8.48 14.90 -6.44
N GLN A 87 7.84 15.07 -5.28
CA GLN A 87 7.95 14.12 -4.17
C GLN A 87 6.73 13.19 -4.14
N HIS A 88 6.93 12.00 -4.68
CA HIS A 88 5.95 10.94 -4.74
C HIS A 88 6.51 9.66 -4.13
N THR A 89 5.65 8.90 -3.47
CA THR A 89 6.03 7.63 -2.85
C THR A 89 4.92 6.62 -3.04
N TYR A 90 5.26 5.50 -3.65
CA TYR A 90 4.45 4.30 -3.58
C TYR A 90 4.79 3.57 -2.28
N SER A 91 3.77 3.13 -1.54
CA SER A 91 3.92 2.52 -0.22
C SER A 91 2.90 1.42 -0.05
N CYS A 92 3.34 0.27 0.44
CA CYS A 92 2.47 -0.82 0.87
C CYS A 92 2.79 -1.23 2.30
N ASN A 93 1.85 -1.91 2.93
CA ASN A 93 2.08 -2.50 4.25
C ASN A 93 1.45 -3.89 4.37
N LEU A 94 2.07 -4.73 5.19
CA LEU A 94 1.56 -6.05 5.54
C LEU A 94 1.71 -6.25 7.03
N VAL A 95 0.57 -6.48 7.72
CA VAL A 95 0.58 -6.81 9.14
C VAL A 95 0.83 -8.31 9.27
N ALA A 96 1.92 -8.65 9.95
CA ALA A 96 2.31 -10.03 10.22
C ALA A 96 1.67 -10.53 11.54
N PRO A 97 1.35 -11.83 11.62
CA PRO A 97 0.72 -12.42 12.80
C PRO A 97 1.66 -12.48 14.02
N ASN A 98 2.97 -12.52 13.80
CA ASN A 98 3.99 -12.54 14.85
C ASN A 98 5.34 -12.02 14.31
N GLU A 99 6.29 -11.81 15.22
CA GLU A 99 7.62 -11.25 14.93
C GLU A 99 8.43 -12.12 13.97
N GLU A 100 8.42 -13.45 14.14
CA GLU A 100 9.19 -14.37 13.31
C GLU A 100 8.73 -14.28 11.85
N THR A 101 7.41 -14.32 11.62
CA THR A 101 6.82 -14.16 10.30
C THR A 101 7.17 -12.79 9.71
N ALA A 102 7.15 -11.75 10.54
CA ALA A 102 7.48 -10.40 10.14
C ALA A 102 8.96 -10.28 9.67
N LYS A 103 9.89 -10.86 10.43
CA LYS A 103 11.31 -10.94 10.07
C LYS A 103 11.51 -11.71 8.77
N ASN A 104 10.80 -12.82 8.57
CA ASN A 104 10.87 -13.61 7.34
C ASN A 104 10.39 -12.81 6.12
N TYR A 105 9.29 -12.05 6.25
CA TYR A 105 8.81 -11.16 5.19
C TYR A 105 9.81 -10.04 4.89
N TYR A 106 10.38 -9.43 5.93
CA TYR A 106 11.40 -8.39 5.78
C TYR A 106 12.66 -8.90 5.07
N GLN A 107 13.20 -10.05 5.46
CA GLN A 107 14.37 -10.65 4.79
C GLN A 107 14.04 -11.05 3.34
N SER A 108 12.85 -11.59 3.09
CA SER A 108 12.40 -11.91 1.73
C SER A 108 12.30 -10.66 0.86
N ALA A 109 11.73 -9.57 1.38
CA ALA A 109 11.64 -8.30 0.67
C ALA A 109 13.02 -7.76 0.32
N LYS A 110 13.98 -7.81 1.25
CA LYS A 110 15.37 -7.40 0.99
C LYS A 110 16.01 -8.23 -0.12
N ARG A 111 15.99 -9.56 0.05
CA ARG A 111 16.63 -10.50 -0.88
C ARG A 111 16.08 -10.34 -2.30
N ILE A 112 14.76 -10.37 -2.44
CA ILE A 112 14.08 -10.23 -3.74
C ILE A 112 14.40 -8.86 -4.36
N THR A 113 14.39 -7.79 -3.56
CA THR A 113 14.70 -6.44 -4.06
C THR A 113 16.13 -6.37 -4.61
N GLN A 114 17.12 -6.91 -3.87
CA GLN A 114 18.51 -6.96 -4.33
C GLN A 114 18.67 -7.81 -5.60
N GLU A 115 18.07 -9.01 -5.63
CA GLU A 115 18.11 -9.91 -6.78
C GLU A 115 17.57 -9.25 -8.05
N CYS A 116 16.47 -8.50 -7.93
CA CYS A 116 15.85 -7.83 -9.08
C CYS A 116 16.56 -6.55 -9.51
N LEU A 117 17.14 -5.80 -8.58
CA LEU A 117 17.82 -4.53 -8.87
C LEU A 117 19.24 -4.71 -9.41
N GLY A 118 19.92 -5.80 -8.99
CA GLY A 118 21.29 -6.11 -9.37
C GLY A 118 22.35 -5.34 -8.59
N GLU A 119 23.61 -5.61 -8.90
CA GLU A 119 24.79 -5.21 -8.11
C GLU A 119 25.05 -3.70 -8.04
N GLN A 120 24.55 -2.94 -9.02
CA GLN A 120 24.63 -1.47 -9.05
C GLN A 120 23.84 -0.78 -7.93
N TRP A 121 22.96 -1.51 -7.23
CA TRP A 121 22.18 -0.99 -6.10
C TRP A 121 22.79 -1.44 -4.79
N GLN A 122 23.18 -0.47 -3.96
CA GLN A 122 23.75 -0.69 -2.65
C GLN A 122 22.65 -0.82 -1.60
N LEU A 123 22.74 -1.89 -0.80
CA LEU A 123 21.87 -2.15 0.34
C LEU A 123 22.51 -1.58 1.62
N GLU A 124 21.81 -0.66 2.27
CA GLU A 124 22.11 -0.20 3.62
C GLU A 124 21.03 -0.72 4.58
N GLU A 125 21.43 -1.43 5.63
CA GLU A 125 20.54 -1.91 6.67
C GLU A 125 20.89 -1.26 8.02
N SER A 126 19.87 -0.84 8.76
CA SER A 126 20.03 -0.20 10.07
C SER A 126 18.79 -0.35 10.93
N GLU A 127 18.96 -0.17 12.24
CA GLU A 127 17.85 0.01 13.17
C GLU A 127 17.07 1.28 12.84
N ARG A 128 15.80 1.30 13.23
CA ARG A 128 14.95 2.49 13.14
C ARG A 128 15.16 3.37 14.36
N ASN A 129 15.12 4.68 14.17
CA ASN A 129 15.41 5.64 15.24
C ASN A 129 14.27 5.81 16.27
N HIS A 130 13.07 5.29 15.98
CA HIS A 130 11.84 5.60 16.72
C HIS A 130 11.23 4.40 17.43
N ASP A 131 11.73 3.20 17.13
CA ASP A 131 11.17 1.93 17.56
C ASP A 131 12.23 0.83 17.42
N ASP A 132 11.98 -0.33 18.03
CA ASP A 132 12.88 -1.51 17.96
C ASP A 132 12.82 -2.23 16.59
N GLY A 133 12.42 -1.51 15.55
CA GLY A 133 12.29 -2.00 14.20
C GLY A 133 13.58 -1.87 13.39
N MET A 134 13.55 -2.45 12.19
CA MET A 134 14.66 -2.45 11.24
C MET A 134 14.25 -1.76 9.95
N LYS A 135 15.22 -1.24 9.21
CA LYS A 135 15.02 -0.77 7.84
C LYS A 135 16.17 -1.18 6.95
N ALA A 136 15.83 -1.50 5.71
CA ALA A 136 16.76 -1.69 4.62
C ALA A 136 16.43 -0.71 3.50
N VAL A 137 17.44 -0.05 2.95
CA VAL A 137 17.33 0.93 1.88
C VAL A 137 18.27 0.54 0.75
N PHE A 138 17.74 0.55 -0.47
CA PHE A 138 18.48 0.31 -1.69
C PHE A 138 18.64 1.63 -2.43
N THR A 139 19.87 2.01 -2.73
CA THR A 139 20.18 3.23 -3.49
C THR A 139 21.15 2.94 -4.62
N ASN A 140 20.97 3.64 -5.74
CA ASN A 140 21.95 3.67 -6.81
C ASN A 140 22.72 5.00 -6.71
N HIS A 141 23.97 4.94 -6.25
CA HIS A 141 24.81 6.14 -6.07
C HIS A 141 25.28 6.75 -7.40
N GLU A 142 25.28 5.98 -8.48
CA GLU A 142 25.66 6.43 -9.83
C GLU A 142 24.50 7.19 -10.52
N ALA A 143 23.27 7.06 -10.02
CA ALA A 143 22.11 7.75 -10.57
C ALA A 143 22.21 9.28 -10.42
N LYS A 144 21.86 10.00 -11.50
CA LYS A 144 21.77 11.47 -11.47
C LYS A 144 20.72 11.94 -10.47
N PRO A 145 20.84 13.15 -9.89
CA PRO A 145 19.91 13.64 -8.87
C PRO A 145 18.42 13.60 -9.25
N ASN A 146 18.08 13.84 -10.50
CA ASN A 146 16.71 13.77 -11.04
C ASN A 146 16.23 12.34 -11.34
N GLU A 147 17.14 11.38 -11.36
CA GLU A 147 16.89 9.96 -11.61
C GLU A 147 16.91 9.13 -10.32
N LYS A 148 17.32 9.74 -9.19
CA LYS A 148 17.37 9.09 -7.88
C LYS A 148 15.98 8.63 -7.45
N VAL A 149 15.84 7.32 -7.33
CA VAL A 149 14.73 6.61 -6.69
C VAL A 149 15.34 5.69 -5.65
N THR A 150 14.68 5.52 -4.50
CA THR A 150 15.07 4.55 -3.49
C THR A 150 13.98 3.51 -3.32
N PHE A 151 14.41 2.30 -2.97
CA PHE A 151 13.53 1.23 -2.51
C PHE A 151 13.84 1.02 -1.04
N SER A 152 12.82 0.89 -0.19
CA SER A 152 13.08 0.55 1.20
C SER A 152 12.03 -0.41 1.74
N THR A 153 12.45 -1.25 2.67
CA THR A 153 11.56 -2.09 3.46
C THR A 153 11.82 -1.84 4.93
N HIS A 154 10.76 -1.62 5.70
CA HIS A 154 10.83 -1.33 7.12
C HIS A 154 10.05 -2.40 7.89
N LEU A 155 10.68 -3.00 8.89
CA LEU A 155 10.03 -3.84 9.89
C LEU A 155 9.70 -2.95 11.09
N VAL A 156 8.42 -2.80 11.43
CA VAL A 156 7.96 -1.85 12.45
C VAL A 156 7.14 -2.60 13.51
N PRO A 157 7.57 -2.62 14.79
CA PRO A 157 6.73 -3.09 15.88
C PRO A 157 5.65 -2.04 16.17
N THR A 158 4.41 -2.50 16.31
CA THR A 158 3.29 -1.69 16.79
C THR A 158 2.81 -2.31 18.10
N SER A 159 3.33 -1.77 19.20
CA SER A 159 2.97 -2.17 20.54
C SER A 159 1.61 -1.60 20.93
N GLY A 160 0.63 -2.48 21.16
CA GLY A 160 -0.65 -2.13 21.78
C GLY A 160 -0.68 -2.50 23.25
N LEU A 161 -1.73 -2.08 23.97
CA LEU A 161 -1.90 -2.36 25.40
C LEU A 161 -1.90 -3.86 25.75
N PHE A 162 -2.32 -4.72 24.82
CA PHE A 162 -2.51 -6.16 25.04
C PHE A 162 -1.65 -7.06 24.15
N SER A 163 -1.02 -6.51 23.10
CA SER A 163 -0.26 -7.30 22.13
C SER A 163 0.67 -6.43 21.31
N THR A 164 1.83 -6.97 20.92
CA THR A 164 2.68 -6.38 19.89
C THR A 164 2.35 -7.00 18.54
N THR A 165 2.00 -6.16 17.58
CA THR A 165 1.86 -6.57 16.17
C THR A 165 3.07 -6.07 15.39
N TRP A 166 3.42 -6.73 14.30
CA TRP A 166 4.55 -6.34 13.47
C TRP A 166 4.07 -6.02 12.07
N THR A 167 4.45 -4.86 11.56
CA THR A 167 4.04 -4.41 10.22
C THR A 167 5.27 -4.22 9.35
N ILE A 168 5.22 -4.76 8.14
CA ILE A 168 6.26 -4.57 7.13
C ILE A 168 5.74 -3.50 6.20
N PHE A 169 6.54 -2.47 5.99
CA PHE A 169 6.27 -1.45 4.99
C PHE A 169 7.25 -1.59 3.85
N TYR A 170 6.78 -1.43 2.62
CA TYR A 170 7.61 -1.38 1.43
C TYR A 170 7.38 -0.05 0.70
N TYR A 171 8.45 0.71 0.47
CA TYR A 171 8.40 2.04 -0.13
C TYR A 171 9.21 2.09 -1.41
N VAL A 172 8.70 2.82 -2.40
CA VAL A 172 9.43 3.22 -3.60
C VAL A 172 9.22 4.71 -3.84
N GLY A 173 10.31 5.47 -3.90
CA GLY A 173 10.28 6.90 -4.16
C GLY A 173 11.55 7.57 -3.66
N ASN A 174 11.74 8.85 -3.95
CA ASN A 174 12.89 9.58 -3.42
C ASN A 174 12.58 10.09 -2.00
N SER A 175 12.95 9.31 -0.99
CA SER A 175 12.89 9.70 0.42
C SER A 175 14.02 10.66 0.82
N SER A 176 14.35 11.64 -0.05
CA SER A 176 15.05 12.83 0.41
C SER A 176 14.22 13.41 1.54
N LYS A 177 14.77 13.50 2.75
CA LYS A 177 14.11 14.21 3.87
C LYS A 177 13.53 15.52 3.30
N PRO A 178 12.26 15.86 3.55
CA PRO A 178 11.78 17.21 3.27
C PRO A 178 12.80 18.16 3.88
N SER A 179 13.39 19.06 3.08
CA SER A 179 14.21 20.11 3.70
C SER A 179 13.24 20.84 4.63
N GLN A 180 13.49 20.82 5.94
CA GLN A 180 12.82 21.74 6.82
C GLN A 180 13.23 23.13 6.36
N LYS A 181 12.38 23.74 5.53
CA LYS A 181 12.41 25.18 5.34
C LYS A 181 11.87 25.73 6.65
N ASN A 182 12.81 26.09 7.53
CA ASN A 182 12.57 27.12 8.55
C ASN A 182 12.32 28.45 7.84
#